data_AF-A0A534VZL8-F1
#
_entry.id   AF-A0A534VZL8-F1
#
_cell.length_a   1.000
_cell.length_b   1.000
_cell.length_c   1.000
_cell.angle_alpha   90.00
_cell.angle_beta   90.00
_cell.angle_gamma   90.00
#
_symmetry.space_group_name_H-M   'P 1'
#
loop_
_entity.id
_entity.type
_entity.pdbx_description
1 polymer ?
#
loop_
_entity_poly.entity_id
_entity_poly.type
_entity_poly.pdbx_seq_one_letter_code
_entity_poly.pdbx_strand_id
1 'polypeptide(L)'
;MTRTCLHCVLARVLRAEADALRERGLEVRLGLSEPVLVPAAGATTYRTVRALLRAAMADAAGPRIRLAVVDQPGKSHVEVTAAFAVARRTRVLSCAFPRHDPQALAGGFAEHGAPEAAVPSPI
;
A
#
# COMPACT_ATOMS: atom_id res chain seq x y z
N MET A 1 -5.85 -16.39 0.15
CA MET A 1 -5.24 -15.07 -0.12
C MET A 1 -5.65 -14.09 0.96
N THR A 2 -4.72 -13.54 1.73
CA THR A 2 -5.01 -12.50 2.73
C THR A 2 -5.10 -11.14 2.05
N ARG A 3 -6.28 -10.51 2.08
CA ARG A 3 -6.49 -9.14 1.62
C ARG A 3 -6.40 -8.20 2.83
N THR A 4 -5.69 -7.09 2.67
CA THR A 4 -5.54 -6.09 3.72
C THR A 4 -6.12 -4.76 3.24
N CYS A 5 -6.98 -4.15 4.06
CA CYS A 5 -7.49 -2.81 3.82
C CYS A 5 -6.46 -1.76 4.25
N LEU A 6 -6.03 -0.90 3.32
CA LEU A 6 -5.07 0.17 3.60
C LEU A 6 -5.63 1.17 4.61
N HIS A 7 -6.93 1.47 4.57
CA HIS A 7 -7.58 2.37 5.53
C HIS A 7 -7.55 1.82 6.95
N CYS A 8 -7.80 0.52 7.12
CA CYS A 8 -7.69 -0.13 8.43
C CYS A 8 -6.24 -0.12 8.95
N VAL A 9 -5.26 -0.34 8.06
CA VAL A 9 -3.84 -0.26 8.42
C VAL A 9 -3.47 1.17 8.83
N LEU A 10 -3.86 2.18 8.05
CA LEU A 10 -3.62 3.58 8.35
C LEU A 10 -4.23 3.96 9.71
N ALA A 11 -5.49 3.62 9.96
CA ALA A 11 -6.13 3.86 11.24
C ALA A 11 -5.36 3.20 12.40
N ARG A 12 -4.87 1.96 12.21
CA ARG A 12 -4.08 1.25 13.23
C ARG A 12 -2.72 1.90 13.46
N VAL A 13 -2.02 2.32 12.40
CA VAL A 13 -0.73 3.01 12.49
C VAL A 13 -0.90 4.36 13.20
N LEU A 14 -1.91 5.15 12.85
CA LEU A 14 -2.17 6.45 13.48
C LEU A 14 -2.49 6.31 14.97
N ARG A 15 -3.25 5.28 15.36
CA ARG A 15 -3.49 4.97 16.78
C ARG A 15 -2.19 4.57 17.49
N ALA A 16 -1.35 3.75 16.85
CA ALA A 16 -0.11 3.26 17.45
C ALA A 16 0.97 4.34 17.61
N GLU A 17 0.96 5.39 16.78
CA GLU A 17 1.92 6.51 16.85
C GLU A 17 1.30 7.78 17.45
N ALA A 18 0.08 7.70 18.01
CA ALA A 18 -0.68 8.86 18.48
C ALA A 18 0.06 9.68 19.55
N ASP A 19 0.70 9.00 20.51
CA ASP A 19 1.45 9.67 21.57
C ASP A 19 2.71 10.34 21.03
N ALA A 20 3.48 9.63 20.18
CA ALA A 20 4.68 10.18 19.55
C ALA A 20 4.38 11.36 18.59
N LEU A 21 3.19 11.40 17.99
CA LEU A 21 2.71 12.55 17.23
C LEU A 21 2.41 13.73 18.15
N ARG A 22 1.71 13.48 19.26
CA ARG A 22 1.34 14.50 20.26
C ARG A 22 2.57 15.13 20.91
N GLU A 23 3.54 14.30 21.32
CA GLU A 23 4.81 14.74 21.91
C GLU A 23 5.60 15.67 20.99
N ARG A 24 5.50 15.45 19.68
CA ARG A 24 6.15 16.29 18.66
C ARG A 24 5.29 17.48 18.20
N GLY A 25 4.06 17.64 18.71
CA GLY A 25 3.13 18.66 18.23
C GLY A 25 2.73 18.49 16.76
N LEU A 26 2.77 17.26 16.24
CA LEU A 26 2.46 16.92 14.86
C LEU A 26 1.00 16.50 14.70
N GLU A 27 0.33 17.11 13.74
CA GLU A 27 -1.01 16.76 13.31
C GLU A 27 -0.95 15.98 12.00
N VAL A 28 -1.65 14.84 11.93
CA VAL A 28 -1.77 14.07 10.69
C VAL A 28 -3.15 14.28 10.06
N ARG A 29 -3.16 14.72 8.80
CA ARG A 29 -4.37 14.87 8.00
C ARG A 29 -4.40 13.78 6.93
N LEU A 30 -5.39 12.90 7.01
CA LEU A 30 -5.62 11.87 5.98
C LEU A 30 -6.52 12.44 4.88
N GLY A 31 -6.05 12.38 3.63
CA GLY A 31 -6.86 12.70 2.45
C GLY A 31 -7.98 11.67 2.25
N LEU A 32 -9.12 12.14 1.75
CA LEU A 32 -10.24 11.27 1.40
C LEU A 32 -9.83 10.33 0.27
N SER A 33 -10.16 9.05 0.42
CA SER A 33 -9.95 8.01 -0.58
C SER A 33 -10.97 6.89 -0.34
N GLU A 34 -11.41 6.23 -1.42
CA GLU A 34 -12.23 5.02 -1.31
C GLU A 34 -11.42 3.89 -0.65
N PRO A 35 -12.05 2.99 0.13
CA PRO A 35 -11.37 1.85 0.75
C PRO A 35 -10.60 0.99 -0.27
N VAL A 36 -9.29 0.87 -0.08
CA VAL A 36 -8.43 0.06 -0.96
C VAL A 36 -7.99 -1.23 -0.29
N LEU A 37 -8.24 -2.35 -0.98
CA LEU A 37 -7.73 -3.68 -0.61
C LEU A 37 -6.48 -4.02 -1.42
N VAL A 38 -5.42 -4.45 -0.74
CA VAL A 38 -4.17 -4.90 -1.36
C VAL A 38 -3.90 -6.38 -1.08
N PRO A 39 -3.29 -7.13 -2.01
CA PRO A 39 -2.96 -8.55 -1.86
C PRO A 39 -1.65 -8.72 -1.08
N ALA A 40 -1.56 -8.10 0.10
CA ALA A 40 -0.38 -8.12 0.95
C ALA A 40 -0.75 -8.52 2.39
N ALA A 41 0.18 -9.19 3.08
CA ALA A 41 0.00 -9.58 4.47
C ALA A 41 -0.07 -8.35 5.37
N GLY A 42 -1.11 -8.27 6.21
CA GLY A 42 -1.38 -7.08 7.01
C GLY A 42 -0.25 -6.66 7.94
N ALA A 43 0.53 -7.59 8.48
CA ALA A 43 1.69 -7.29 9.30
C ALA A 43 2.81 -6.57 8.51
N THR A 44 3.07 -7.01 7.28
CA THR A 44 4.06 -6.36 6.40
C THR A 44 3.57 -4.99 5.98
N THR A 45 2.31 -4.87 5.52
CA THR A 45 1.69 -3.59 5.16
C THR A 45 1.74 -2.61 6.33
N TYR A 46 1.39 -3.05 7.54
CA TYR A 46 1.48 -2.25 8.76
C TYR A 46 2.89 -1.74 9.03
N ARG A 47 3.90 -2.63 9.00
CA ARG A 47 5.30 -2.22 9.24
C ARG A 47 5.77 -1.20 8.20
N THR A 48 5.45 -1.41 6.93
CA THR A 48 5.82 -0.50 5.85
C THR A 48 5.18 0.89 6.01
N VAL A 49 3.86 0.95 6.28
CA VAL A 49 3.15 2.23 6.49
C VAL A 49 3.64 2.92 7.77
N ARG A 50 3.91 2.17 8.84
CA ARG A 50 4.48 2.71 10.09
C ARG A 50 5.87 3.30 9.87
N ALA A 51 6.72 2.62 9.11
CA ALA A 51 8.06 3.11 8.77
C ALA A 51 7.99 4.42 7.97
N LEU A 52 7.08 4.50 6.99
CA LEU A 52 6.82 5.73 6.23
C LEU A 52 6.44 6.90 7.14
N LEU A 53 5.48 6.69 8.05
CA LEU A 53 5.04 7.73 8.98
C LEU A 53 6.17 8.17 9.91
N ARG A 54 6.93 7.22 10.46
CA ARG A 54 8.07 7.55 11.35
C ARG A 54 9.16 8.34 10.65
N ALA A 55 9.47 8.00 9.41
CA ALA A 55 10.43 8.76 8.61
C ALA A 55 9.93 10.19 8.37
N ALA A 56 8.64 10.36 8.05
CA ALA A 56 8.04 11.69 7.90
C ALA A 56 8.07 12.49 9.21
N MET A 57 7.76 11.85 10.35
CA MET A 57 7.81 12.49 11.68
C MET A 57 9.22 12.91 12.08
N ALA A 58 10.25 12.15 11.69
CA ALA A 58 11.64 12.47 12.00
C ALA A 58 12.13 13.70 11.24
N ASP A 59 11.66 13.89 10.01
CA ASP A 59 12.12 14.96 9.12
C ASP A 59 11.23 16.21 9.15
N ALA A 60 10.00 16.12 9.67
CA ALA A 60 9.04 17.20 9.65
C ALA A 60 9.51 18.41 10.47
N ALA A 61 9.61 19.56 9.81
CA ALA A 61 9.93 20.84 10.44
C ALA A 61 8.69 21.68 10.76
N GLY A 62 7.51 21.26 10.26
CA GLY A 62 6.24 21.96 10.48
C GLY A 62 5.23 21.09 11.25
N PRO A 63 4.11 21.66 11.70
CA PRO A 63 3.18 20.99 12.60
C PRO A 63 2.28 19.96 11.91
N ARG A 64 2.41 19.73 10.60
CA ARG A 64 1.44 18.95 9.81
C ARG A 64 2.10 17.96 8.87
N ILE A 65 1.55 16.75 8.84
CA ILE A 65 1.83 15.71 7.84
C ILE A 65 0.52 15.38 7.13
N ARG A 66 0.51 15.44 5.80
CA ARG A 66 -0.62 15.02 4.97
C ARG A 66 -0.37 13.61 4.46
N LEU A 67 -1.22 12.66 4.85
CA LEU A 67 -1.22 11.31 4.31
C LEU A 67 -2.27 11.19 3.20
N ALA A 68 -1.96 10.50 2.11
CA ALA A 68 -2.93 10.18 1.07
C ALA A 68 -2.70 8.78 0.51
N VAL A 69 -3.80 8.08 0.20
CA VAL A 69 -3.78 6.86 -0.61
C VAL A 69 -4.06 7.27 -2.05
N VAL A 70 -3.17 6.87 -2.96
CA VAL A 70 -3.22 7.21 -4.38
C VAL A 70 -3.41 5.90 -5.16
N ASP A 71 -4.65 5.62 -5.53
CA ASP A 71 -5.02 4.53 -6.44
C ASP A 71 -5.41 5.16 -7.78
N GLN A 72 -4.49 5.08 -8.76
CA GLN A 72 -4.73 5.65 -10.09
C GLN A 72 -5.08 4.54 -11.09
N PRO A 73 -6.14 4.70 -11.90
CA PRO A 73 -6.43 3.81 -13.01
C PRO A 73 -5.20 3.65 -13.93
N GLY A 74 -4.95 2.43 -14.39
CA GLY A 74 -3.78 2.10 -15.23
C GLY A 74 -2.47 1.88 -14.48
N LYS A 75 -2.38 2.14 -13.17
CA LYS A 75 -1.23 1.73 -12.36
C LYS A 75 -1.40 0.31 -11.84
N SER A 76 -0.29 -0.42 -11.77
CA SER A 76 -0.20 -1.78 -11.22
C SER A 76 -0.08 -1.79 -9.69
N HIS A 77 0.00 -0.61 -9.07
CA HIS A 77 0.20 -0.45 -7.64
C HIS A 77 -0.62 0.71 -7.09
N VAL A 78 -0.84 0.65 -5.78
CA VAL A 78 -1.43 1.73 -4.98
C VAL A 78 -0.34 2.33 -4.11
N GLU A 79 -0.26 3.65 -4.07
CA GLU A 79 0.75 4.37 -3.29
C GLU A 79 0.13 4.93 -2.01
N VAL A 80 0.88 4.90 -0.92
CA VAL A 80 0.62 5.70 0.27
C VAL A 80 1.69 6.77 0.33
N THR A 81 1.27 8.03 0.36
CA THR A 81 2.17 9.19 0.35
C THR A 81 2.08 9.95 1.67
N ALA A 82 3.20 10.53 2.09
CA ALA A 82 3.31 11.42 3.24
C ALA A 82 3.98 12.72 2.81
N ALA A 83 3.22 13.81 2.75
CA ALA A 83 3.70 15.15 2.40
C ALA A 83 3.80 16.03 3.64
N PHE A 84 4.94 16.69 3.83
CA PHE A 84 5.22 17.49 5.02
C PHE A 84 6.24 18.60 4.72
N ALA A 85 6.25 19.64 5.55
CA ALA A 85 7.20 20.73 5.43
C ALA A 85 8.57 20.32 5.97
N VAL A 86 9.63 20.66 5.23
CA VAL A 86 11.03 20.58 5.66
C VAL A 86 11.69 21.93 5.38
N ALA A 87 12.11 22.66 6.42
CA ALA A 87 12.64 24.02 6.33
C ALA A 87 11.82 24.91 5.37
N ARG A 88 12.40 25.31 4.22
CA ARG A 88 11.75 26.19 3.20
C ARG A 88 11.08 25.43 2.05
N ARG A 89 10.92 24.11 2.14
CA ARG A 89 10.35 23.27 1.05
C ARG A 89 9.36 22.25 1.57
N THR A 90 8.61 21.63 0.66
CA THR A 90 7.79 20.45 0.95
C THR A 90 8.54 19.20 0.52
N ARG A 91 8.52 18.16 1.34
CA ARG A 91 9.01 16.83 1.01
C ARG A 91 7.84 15.85 0.94
N VAL A 92 7.95 14.89 0.03
CA VAL A 92 7.01 13.77 -0.08
C VAL A 92 7.79 12.48 0.04
N LEU A 93 7.34 11.60 0.93
CA LEU A 93 7.78 10.21 0.99
C LEU A 93 6.63 9.31 0.53
N SER A 94 6.95 8.15 -0.02
CA SER A 94 5.92 7.19 -0.43
C SER A 94 6.35 5.74 -0.20
N CYS A 95 5.35 4.86 -0.09
CA CYS A 95 5.51 3.43 -0.25
C CYS A 95 4.40 2.89 -1.16
N ALA A 96 4.67 1.78 -1.84
CA ALA A 96 3.77 1.21 -2.82
C ALA A 96 3.39 -0.22 -2.46
N PHE A 97 2.17 -0.60 -2.81
CA PHE A 97 1.63 -1.94 -2.65
C PHE A 97 1.06 -2.41 -3.99
N PRO A 98 1.20 -3.71 -4.35
CA PRO A 98 0.57 -4.24 -5.55
C PRO A 98 -0.94 -3.93 -5.52
N ARG A 99 -1.48 -3.52 -6.66
CA ARG A 99 -2.92 -3.29 -6.81
C ARG A 99 -3.61 -4.64 -6.88
N HIS A 100 -4.74 -4.78 -6.18
CA HIS A 100 -5.60 -5.93 -6.42
C HIS A 100 -6.36 -5.70 -7.72
N ASP A 101 -6.17 -6.58 -8.69
CA ASP A 101 -7.04 -6.68 -9.86
C ASP A 101 -8.01 -7.86 -9.66
N PRO A 102 -9.31 -7.60 -9.44
CA PRO A 102 -10.32 -8.64 -9.35
C PRO A 102 -10.49 -9.44 -10.65
N GLN A 103 -10.22 -8.83 -11.82
CA GLN A 103 -10.38 -9.45 -13.13
C GLN A 103 -9.17 -10.31 -13.55
N ALA A 104 -8.03 -10.18 -12.87
CA ALA A 104 -6.84 -11.01 -13.14
C ALA A 104 -7.08 -12.52 -12.92
N LEU A 105 -8.15 -12.91 -12.20
CA LEU A 105 -8.55 -14.30 -12.03
C LEU A 105 -9.48 -14.84 -13.14
N ALA A 106 -9.97 -14.00 -14.05
CA ALA A 106 -10.86 -14.43 -15.14
C ALA A 106 -10.11 -15.10 -16.30
N GLY A 107 -8.79 -14.94 -16.39
CA GLY A 107 -7.93 -15.76 -17.23
C GLY A 107 -7.56 -17.03 -16.47
N GLY A 108 -8.31 -18.11 -16.67
CA GLY A 108 -8.02 -19.40 -16.06
C GLY A 108 -6.56 -19.82 -16.23
N PHE A 109 -6.06 -20.65 -15.30
CA PHE A 109 -4.76 -21.29 -15.46
C PHE A 109 -4.71 -21.93 -16.85
N ALA A 110 -3.75 -21.55 -17.68
CA ALA A 110 -3.45 -22.28 -18.90
C ALA A 110 -2.89 -23.65 -18.47
N GLU A 111 -3.78 -24.60 -18.23
CA GLU A 111 -3.45 -26.02 -18.22
C GLU A 111 -2.89 -26.29 -19.62
N HIS A 112 -1.56 -26.28 -19.72
CA HIS A 112 -0.90 -26.78 -20.90
C HIS A 112 -1.22 -28.28 -20.91
N GLY A 113 -2.28 -28.65 -21.63
CA GLY A 113 -2.49 -30.00 -22.08
C GLY A 113 -1.21 -30.43 -22.76
N ALA A 114 -0.49 -31.35 -22.14
CA ALA A 114 0.59 -32.05 -22.79
C ALA A 114 0.02 -32.64 -24.10
N PRO A 115 0.66 -32.46 -25.26
CA PRO A 115 0.25 -33.22 -26.43
C PRO A 115 0.49 -34.69 -26.12
N GLU A 116 -0.60 -35.45 -25.99
CA GLU A 116 -0.58 -36.90 -26.00
C GLU A 116 0.07 -37.32 -27.31
N ALA A 117 1.34 -37.72 -27.23
CA ALA A 117 2.07 -38.23 -28.37
C ALA A 117 1.34 -39.49 -28.84
N ALA A 118 0.77 -39.41 -30.04
CA ALA A 118 0.15 -40.54 -30.71
C ALA A 118 1.14 -41.71 -30.76
N VAL A 119 0.79 -42.81 -30.10
CA VAL A 119 1.50 -44.09 -30.21
C VAL A 119 0.96 -44.78 -31.46
N PRO A 120 1.76 -45.02 -32.52
CA PRO A 120 1.31 -45.83 -33.65
C PRO A 120 1.25 -47.31 -33.23
N SER A 121 0.10 -47.95 -33.45
CA SER A 121 -0.06 -49.40 -33.31
C SER A 121 0.76 -50.15 -34.38
N PRO A 122 1.51 -51.21 -34.01
CA PRO A 122 2.08 -52.12 -35.00
C PRO A 122 1.01 -53.12 -35.50
N ILE A 123 1.06 -53.41 -36.80
CA ILE A 123 0.37 -54.52 -37.47
C ILE A 123 1.18 -55.80 -37.23
#